data_AF-F3YBH1-F1
#
_entry.id   AF-F3YBH1-F1
#
_cell.length_a   1.000
_cell.length_b   1.000
_cell.length_c   1.000
_cell.angle_alpha   90.00
_cell.angle_beta   90.00
_cell.angle_gamma   90.00
#
_symmetry.space_group_name_H-M   'P 1'
#
loop_
_entity.id
_entity.type
_entity.pdbx_description
1 polymer ?
#
loop_
_entity_poly.entity_id
_entity_poly.type
_entity_poly.pdbx_seq_one_letter_code
_entity_poly.pdbx_strand_id
1 'polypeptide(L)'
;MLCYYSEKNVILLDTYYYSPDGKTNKKPPSELSKDIHDFVERLQGQYDRYGYRFTMDSAEGALRNQYYNDYALWWHPVNKSKKSTMIDHMQSLLGQGRFFYLDLDSNKIFVEEHKTYQWDEKTIQSDDPKVIKVDDHTCDQFQYFVMDNLRDLGLKW
;
A
#
# COMPACT_ATOMS: atom_id res chain seq x y z
N MET A 1 4.26 1.66 -1.69
CA MET A 1 4.23 3.06 -1.21
C MET A 1 5.07 3.20 0.04
N LEU A 2 5.65 4.39 0.29
CA LEU A 2 6.26 4.74 1.58
C LEU A 2 5.61 6.02 2.10
N CYS A 3 5.20 6.01 3.37
CA CYS A 3 4.52 7.12 4.02
C CYS A 3 5.35 7.69 5.15
N TYR A 4 5.24 9.00 5.34
CA TYR A 4 5.65 9.67 6.57
C TYR A 4 4.44 9.85 7.48
N TYR A 5 4.63 9.59 8.77
CA TYR A 5 3.63 9.77 9.81
C TYR A 5 4.11 10.82 10.81
N SER A 6 3.27 11.82 11.09
CA SER A 6 3.51 12.81 12.15
C SER A 6 2.18 13.31 12.70
N GLU A 7 2.01 13.31 14.02
CA GLU A 7 0.81 13.83 14.70
C GLU A 7 -0.51 13.31 14.10
N LYS A 8 -0.57 12.01 13.79
CA LYS A 8 -1.73 11.35 13.16
C LYS A 8 -2.03 11.77 11.72
N ASN A 9 -1.20 12.61 11.11
CA ASN A 9 -1.22 12.89 9.68
C ASN A 9 -0.30 11.92 8.94
N VAL A 10 -0.70 11.59 7.73
CA VAL A 10 0.04 10.69 6.82
C VAL A 10 0.34 11.45 5.54
N ILE A 11 1.60 11.42 5.12
CA ILE A 11 2.04 11.97 3.83
C ILE A 11 2.60 10.81 3.00
N LEU A 12 2.00 10.55 1.84
CA LEU A 12 2.59 9.66 0.83
C LEU A 12 3.83 10.33 0.24
N LEU A 13 5.00 9.78 0.54
CA LEU A 13 6.28 10.30 0.08
C LEU A 13 6.56 9.89 -1.36
N ASP A 14 6.35 8.61 -1.68
CA ASP A 14 6.62 8.06 -3.02
C ASP A 14 5.93 6.70 -3.21
N THR A 15 5.74 6.31 -4.47
CA THR A 15 5.10 5.06 -4.88
C THR A 15 5.99 4.30 -5.85
N TYR A 16 6.49 3.14 -5.42
CA TYR A 16 7.05 2.15 -6.34
C TYR A 16 5.91 1.36 -7.00
N TYR A 17 5.88 1.37 -8.33
CA TYR A 17 4.88 0.66 -9.11
C TYR A 17 5.54 -0.08 -10.28
N TYR A 18 5.29 -1.39 -10.36
CA TYR A 18 5.73 -2.23 -11.47
C TYR A 18 4.52 -2.93 -12.09
N SER A 19 4.14 -2.52 -13.30
CA SER A 19 3.17 -3.27 -14.09
C SER A 19 3.88 -4.37 -14.91
N PRO A 20 3.44 -5.64 -14.80
CA PRO A 20 3.90 -6.73 -15.65
C PRO A 20 3.19 -6.76 -17.01
N ASP A 21 2.16 -5.94 -17.22
CA ASP A 21 1.34 -6.01 -18.44
C ASP A 21 2.15 -5.62 -19.67
N GLY A 22 1.98 -6.40 -20.74
CA GLY A 22 2.74 -6.25 -21.98
C GLY A 22 4.21 -6.70 -21.90
N LYS A 23 4.70 -7.20 -20.75
CA LYS A 23 6.07 -7.70 -20.61
C LYS A 23 6.13 -9.21 -20.79
N THR A 24 6.94 -9.67 -21.75
CA THR A 24 7.19 -11.09 -22.01
C THR A 24 7.88 -11.78 -20.83
N ASN A 25 8.81 -11.09 -20.18
CA ASN A 25 9.54 -11.59 -19.01
C ASN A 25 9.15 -10.77 -17.78
N LYS A 26 8.42 -11.40 -16.85
CA LYS A 26 8.08 -10.79 -15.56
C LYS A 26 9.29 -10.85 -14.63
N LYS A 27 9.51 -9.78 -13.86
CA LYS A 27 10.60 -9.74 -12.87
C LYS A 27 10.43 -10.87 -11.85
N PRO A 28 11.48 -11.68 -11.60
CA PRO A 28 11.46 -12.68 -10.53
C PRO A 28 11.48 -12.00 -9.15
N PRO A 29 11.13 -12.73 -8.07
CA PRO A 29 11.16 -12.20 -6.71
C PRO A 29 12.51 -11.59 -6.30
N SER A 30 13.65 -12.11 -6.78
CA SER A 30 14.99 -11.58 -6.49
C SER A 30 15.21 -10.18 -7.08
N GLU A 31 14.75 -9.92 -8.30
CA GLU A 31 14.81 -8.59 -8.90
C GLU A 31 13.86 -7.62 -8.21
N LEU A 32 12.64 -8.06 -7.91
CA LEU A 32 11.66 -7.24 -7.17
C LEU A 32 12.15 -6.90 -5.76
N SER A 33 12.75 -7.86 -5.07
CA SER A 33 13.36 -7.69 -3.74
C SER A 33 14.38 -6.55 -3.77
N LYS A 34 15.29 -6.58 -4.76
CA LYS A 34 16.30 -5.55 -4.96
C LYS A 34 15.69 -4.19 -5.29
N ASP A 35 14.79 -4.12 -6.26
CA ASP A 35 14.16 -2.86 -6.65
C ASP A 35 13.43 -2.19 -5.47
N ILE A 36 12.73 -2.98 -4.66
CA ILE A 36 12.02 -2.50 -3.46
C ILE A 36 13.02 -2.02 -2.41
N HIS A 37 14.14 -2.73 -2.22
CA HIS A 37 15.17 -2.31 -1.28
C HIS A 37 15.83 -1.00 -1.71
N ASP A 38 16.26 -0.89 -2.96
CA ASP A 38 16.84 0.33 -3.52
C ASP A 38 15.85 1.52 -3.41
N PHE A 39 14.56 1.27 -3.63
CA PHE A 39 13.49 2.25 -3.40
C PHE A 39 13.41 2.71 -1.95
N VAL A 40 13.43 1.77 -0.99
CA VAL A 40 13.39 2.08 0.44
C VAL A 40 14.63 2.86 0.86
N GLU A 41 15.83 2.39 0.53
CA GLU A 41 17.09 3.02 0.91
C GLU A 41 17.19 4.45 0.36
N ARG A 42 16.81 4.65 -0.91
CA ARG A 42 16.77 5.98 -1.52
C ARG A 42 15.91 6.95 -0.71
N LEU A 43 14.71 6.53 -0.31
CA LEU A 43 13.79 7.40 0.44
C LEU A 43 14.28 7.62 1.87
N GLN A 44 14.81 6.58 2.53
CA GLN A 44 15.37 6.73 3.86
C GLN A 44 16.54 7.72 3.88
N GLY A 45 17.42 7.66 2.88
CA GLY A 45 18.51 8.61 2.69
C GLY A 45 18.03 10.01 2.32
N GLN A 46 17.03 10.13 1.43
CA GLN A 46 16.48 11.43 1.02
C GLN A 46 15.83 12.20 2.17
N TYR A 47 15.13 11.50 3.06
CA TYR A 47 14.38 12.12 4.16
C TYR A 47 15.09 12.05 5.51
N ASP A 48 16.27 11.40 5.60
CA ASP A 48 17.00 11.15 6.84
C ASP A 48 16.10 10.51 7.93
N ARG A 49 15.41 9.44 7.54
CA ARG A 49 14.45 8.71 8.38
C ARG A 49 14.49 7.22 8.07
N TYR A 50 14.35 6.40 9.10
CA TYR A 50 14.25 4.94 8.95
C TYR A 50 12.79 4.48 8.95
N GLY A 51 12.51 3.40 8.21
CA GLY A 51 11.20 2.77 8.18
C GLY A 51 10.85 2.15 9.53
N TYR A 52 9.75 2.59 10.14
CA TYR A 52 9.24 2.04 11.40
C TYR A 52 8.50 0.71 11.22
N ARG A 53 7.72 0.59 10.14
CA ARG A 53 6.92 -0.59 9.80
C ARG A 53 7.00 -0.84 8.30
N PHE A 54 7.24 -2.09 7.93
CA PHE A 54 7.18 -2.57 6.55
C PHE A 54 6.01 -3.54 6.43
N THR A 55 4.94 -3.10 5.78
CA THR A 55 3.71 -3.88 5.62
C THR A 55 3.66 -4.47 4.22
N MET A 56 3.26 -5.73 4.10
CA MET A 56 3.00 -6.37 2.81
C MET A 56 1.68 -7.12 2.78
N ASP A 57 1.22 -7.43 1.56
CA ASP A 57 0.14 -8.37 1.36
C ASP A 57 0.53 -9.74 1.95
N SER A 58 -0.33 -10.31 2.78
CA SER A 58 -0.17 -11.64 3.38
C SER A 58 -0.02 -12.78 2.36
N ALA A 59 -0.49 -12.61 1.12
CA ALA A 59 -0.37 -13.60 0.05
C ALA A 59 1.01 -13.62 -0.63
N GLU A 60 1.84 -12.58 -0.45
CA GLU A 60 3.14 -12.40 -1.14
C GLU A 60 4.30 -13.12 -0.42
N GLY A 61 4.09 -14.39 -0.04
CA GLY A 61 5.04 -15.16 0.78
C GLY A 61 6.42 -15.36 0.13
N ALA A 62 6.47 -15.50 -1.20
CA ALA A 62 7.73 -15.67 -1.93
C ALA A 62 8.62 -14.43 -1.86
N LEU A 63 8.05 -13.24 -2.11
CA LEU A 63 8.76 -11.98 -2.02
C LEU A 63 9.19 -11.69 -0.57
N ARG A 64 8.36 -12.02 0.42
CA ARG A 64 8.71 -11.88 1.85
C ARG A 64 9.98 -12.66 2.19
N ASN A 65 9.99 -13.93 1.83
CA ASN A 65 11.10 -14.82 2.14
C ASN A 65 12.36 -14.39 1.39
N GLN A 66 12.22 -13.97 0.13
CA GLN A 66 13.32 -13.43 -0.66
C GLN A 66 13.91 -12.17 0.00
N TYR A 67 13.08 -11.21 0.39
CA TYR A 67 13.54 -9.97 1.03
C TYR A 67 14.25 -10.24 2.36
N TYR A 68 13.75 -11.19 3.15
CA TYR A 68 14.44 -11.62 4.37
C TYR A 68 15.79 -12.28 4.08
N ASN A 69 15.87 -13.13 3.07
CA ASN A 69 17.12 -13.78 2.68
C ASN A 69 18.17 -12.76 2.18
N ASP A 70 17.73 -11.74 1.44
CA ASP A 70 18.62 -10.74 0.84
C ASP A 70 19.08 -9.69 1.87
N TYR A 71 18.19 -9.25 2.77
CA TYR A 71 18.39 -8.06 3.60
C TYR A 71 18.20 -8.27 5.10
N ALA A 72 17.92 -9.50 5.55
CA ALA A 72 17.64 -9.83 6.95
C ALA A 72 16.51 -8.99 7.60
N LEU A 73 15.60 -8.45 6.80
CA LEU A 73 14.50 -7.58 7.25
C LEU A 73 13.16 -8.27 7.06
N TRP A 74 12.42 -8.43 8.16
CA TRP A 74 11.12 -9.08 8.14
C TRP A 74 9.99 -8.08 7.88
N TRP A 75 9.28 -8.27 6.77
CA TRP A 75 8.06 -7.52 6.47
C TRP A 75 6.87 -8.13 7.19
N HIS A 76 6.05 -7.28 7.78
CA HIS A 76 4.83 -7.66 8.48
C HIS A 76 3.72 -7.96 7.46
N PRO A 77 3.25 -9.22 7.36
CA PRO A 77 2.10 -9.54 6.54
C PRO A 77 0.83 -8.96 7.19
N VAL A 78 0.10 -8.12 6.46
CA VAL A 78 -1.11 -7.48 6.99
C VAL A 78 -2.16 -8.52 7.39
N ASN A 79 -2.77 -8.34 8.57
CA ASN A 79 -3.93 -9.14 8.98
C ASN A 79 -5.21 -8.53 8.38
N LYS A 80 -5.65 -9.08 7.24
CA LYS A 80 -6.78 -8.53 6.47
C LYS A 80 -8.12 -8.75 7.18
N SER A 81 -8.99 -7.74 7.13
CA SER A 81 -10.40 -7.85 7.50
C SER A 81 -11.28 -8.01 6.24
N LYS A 82 -12.61 -7.98 6.40
CA LYS A 82 -13.53 -7.85 5.27
C LYS A 82 -13.19 -6.61 4.45
N LYS A 83 -13.36 -6.71 3.13
CA LYS A 83 -13.03 -5.64 2.17
C LYS A 83 -13.70 -4.31 2.52
N SER A 84 -14.99 -4.35 2.84
CA SER A 84 -15.75 -3.18 3.30
C SER A 84 -15.12 -2.54 4.54
N THR A 85 -14.78 -3.32 5.56
CA THR A 85 -14.12 -2.80 6.77
C THR A 85 -12.78 -2.12 6.47
N MET A 86 -11.98 -2.68 5.56
CA MET A 86 -10.71 -2.05 5.18
C MET A 86 -10.94 -0.72 4.45
N ILE A 87 -11.93 -0.67 3.55
CA ILE A 87 -12.34 0.55 2.84
C ILE A 87 -12.89 1.58 3.82
N ASP A 88 -13.71 1.20 4.80
CA ASP A 88 -14.29 2.11 5.80
C ASP A 88 -13.19 2.79 6.63
N HIS A 89 -12.16 2.05 7.05
CA HIS A 89 -11.03 2.63 7.76
C HIS A 89 -10.24 3.62 6.90
N MET A 90 -9.99 3.27 5.64
CA MET A 90 -9.32 4.15 4.69
C MET A 90 -10.14 5.43 4.44
N GLN A 91 -11.44 5.31 4.21
CA GLN A 91 -12.34 6.45 4.06
C GLN A 91 -12.42 7.30 5.32
N SER A 92 -12.34 6.71 6.51
CA SER A 92 -12.28 7.45 7.77
C SER A 92 -11.03 8.31 7.87
N LEU A 93 -9.86 7.80 7.45
CA LEU A 93 -8.63 8.59 7.42
C LEU A 93 -8.74 9.77 6.43
N LEU A 94 -9.24 9.50 5.21
CA LEU A 94 -9.43 10.50 4.16
C LEU A 94 -10.46 11.57 4.57
N GLY A 95 -11.61 11.15 5.09
CA GLY A 95 -12.69 12.04 5.52
C GLY A 95 -12.32 12.95 6.70
N GLN A 96 -11.31 12.57 7.49
CA GLN A 96 -10.74 13.42 8.54
C GLN A 96 -9.72 14.43 8.02
N GLY A 97 -9.37 14.42 6.72
CA GLY A 97 -8.40 15.34 6.13
C GLY A 97 -6.97 15.10 6.60
N ARG A 98 -6.63 13.88 7.04
CA ARG A 98 -5.33 13.52 7.64
C ARG A 98 -4.39 12.79 6.68
N PHE A 99 -4.72 12.73 5.40
CA PHE A 99 -3.89 12.13 4.37
C PHE A 99 -3.52 13.16 3.31
N PHE A 100 -2.23 13.23 3.01
CA PHE A 100 -1.63 14.10 2.01
C PHE A 100 -0.72 13.26 1.12
N TYR A 101 -0.35 13.79 -0.05
CA TYR A 101 0.63 13.16 -0.92
C TYR A 101 1.52 14.24 -1.55
N LEU A 102 2.77 13.89 -1.84
CA LEU A 102 3.64 14.76 -2.62
C LEU A 102 3.27 14.68 -4.10
N ASP A 103 3.19 15.83 -4.77
CA ASP A 103 2.90 15.93 -6.20
C ASP A 103 4.14 15.49 -7.01
N LEU A 104 4.26 14.18 -7.17
CA LEU A 104 5.34 13.51 -7.88
C LEU A 104 4.75 12.65 -8.99
N ASP A 105 5.46 12.54 -10.12
CA ASP A 105 5.06 11.68 -11.24
C ASP A 105 4.82 10.22 -10.81
N SER A 106 5.64 9.72 -9.89
CA SER A 106 5.50 8.38 -9.32
C SER A 106 4.22 8.19 -8.49
N ASN A 107 3.69 9.25 -7.89
CA ASN A 107 2.44 9.22 -7.11
C ASN A 107 1.19 9.42 -7.99
N LYS A 108 1.33 9.76 -9.28
CA LYS A 108 0.17 9.94 -10.17
C LYS A 108 -0.67 8.67 -10.27
N ILE A 109 -0.04 7.50 -10.35
CA ILE A 109 -0.76 6.22 -10.39
C ILE A 109 -1.66 6.02 -9.17
N PHE A 110 -1.17 6.37 -7.97
CA PHE A 110 -1.96 6.33 -6.75
C PHE A 110 -3.23 7.17 -6.88
N VAL A 111 -3.10 8.40 -7.38
CA VAL A 111 -4.22 9.33 -7.54
C VAL A 111 -5.21 8.85 -8.60
N GLU A 112 -4.73 8.36 -9.75
CA GLU A 112 -5.60 7.92 -10.83
C GLU A 112 -6.40 6.67 -10.47
N GLU A 113 -5.79 5.68 -9.82
CA GLU A 113 -6.50 4.49 -9.33
C GLU A 113 -7.57 4.86 -8.30
N HIS A 114 -7.27 5.76 -7.37
CA HIS A 114 -8.24 6.19 -6.34
C HIS A 114 -9.42 6.98 -6.93
N LYS A 115 -9.27 7.63 -8.09
CA LYS A 115 -10.37 8.32 -8.78
C LYS A 115 -11.37 7.37 -9.41
N THR A 116 -10.92 6.19 -9.85
CA THR A 116 -11.74 5.22 -10.58
C THR A 116 -12.21 4.05 -9.69
N TYR A 117 -11.60 3.88 -8.51
CA TYR A 117 -11.94 2.84 -7.54
C TYR A 117 -13.38 2.95 -7.06
N GLN A 118 -14.17 1.91 -7.31
CA GLN A 118 -15.60 1.90 -7.03
C GLN A 118 -16.13 0.51 -6.74
N TRP A 119 -17.28 0.47 -6.06
CA TRP A 119 -18.06 -0.76 -5.87
C TRP A 119 -18.64 -1.24 -7.20
N ASP A 120 -18.67 -2.56 -7.39
CA ASP A 120 -19.46 -3.17 -8.46
C ASP A 120 -20.93 -3.09 -8.08
N GLU A 121 -21.68 -2.22 -8.76
CA GLU A 121 -23.11 -2.00 -8.57
C GLU A 121 -23.92 -3.30 -8.57
N LYS A 122 -23.48 -4.32 -9.31
CA LYS A 122 -24.17 -5.62 -9.39
C LYS A 122 -24.11 -6.40 -8.09
N THR A 123 -23.14 -6.09 -7.23
CA THR A 123 -22.87 -6.82 -5.99
C THR A 123 -23.23 -6.00 -4.74
N ILE A 124 -23.56 -4.71 -4.87
CA ILE A 124 -23.71 -3.80 -3.72
C ILE A 124 -24.86 -4.19 -2.78
N GLN A 125 -25.90 -4.85 -3.29
CA GLN A 125 -27.05 -5.33 -2.52
C GLN A 125 -26.89 -6.78 -2.04
N SER A 126 -25.75 -7.41 -2.32
CA SER A 126 -25.45 -8.77 -1.87
C SER A 126 -24.83 -8.78 -0.47
N ASP A 127 -24.80 -9.94 0.18
CA ASP A 127 -24.15 -10.13 1.48
C ASP A 127 -22.61 -9.94 1.43
N ASP A 128 -22.03 -9.90 0.22
CA ASP A 128 -20.59 -9.83 -0.02
C ASP A 128 -20.27 -8.86 -1.17
N PRO A 129 -20.48 -7.54 -0.97
CA PRO A 129 -20.24 -6.52 -1.99
C PRO A 129 -18.76 -6.52 -2.42
N LYS A 130 -18.54 -6.34 -3.72
CA LYS A 130 -17.23 -6.37 -4.37
C LYS A 130 -16.91 -5.03 -4.99
N VAL A 131 -15.61 -4.73 -5.04
CA VAL A 131 -15.08 -3.63 -5.85
C VAL A 131 -14.81 -4.12 -7.27
N ILE A 132 -14.85 -3.20 -8.23
CA ILE A 132 -14.35 -3.48 -9.58
C ILE A 132 -12.83 -3.70 -9.48
N LYS A 133 -12.36 -4.88 -9.89
CA LYS A 133 -10.93 -5.25 -9.86
C LYS A 133 -10.18 -4.77 -11.09
N VAL A 134 -10.20 -3.46 -11.32
CA VAL A 134 -9.48 -2.77 -12.40
C VAL A 134 -8.74 -1.62 -11.76
N ASP A 135 -7.42 -1.54 -11.99
CA ASP A 135 -6.56 -0.47 -11.50
C ASP A 135 -6.73 -0.26 -9.97
N ASP A 136 -6.64 -1.35 -9.19
CA ASP A 136 -6.93 -1.37 -7.75
C ASP A 136 -5.71 -1.55 -6.83
N HIS A 137 -4.51 -1.66 -7.40
CA HIS A 137 -3.32 -2.12 -6.69
C HIS A 137 -2.86 -1.16 -5.59
N THR A 138 -2.81 0.14 -5.88
CA THR A 138 -2.48 1.19 -4.91
C THR A 138 -3.61 1.40 -3.90
N CYS A 139 -4.87 1.20 -4.31
CA CYS A 139 -6.04 1.24 -3.42
C CYS A 139 -5.96 0.12 -2.37
N ASP A 140 -5.63 -1.10 -2.80
CA ASP A 140 -5.45 -2.26 -1.93
C ASP A 140 -4.23 -2.10 -1.03
N GLN A 141 -3.11 -1.63 -1.58
CA GLN A 141 -1.92 -1.33 -0.79
C GLN A 141 -2.20 -0.29 0.30
N PHE A 142 -2.98 0.75 0.00
CA PHE A 142 -3.32 1.77 0.96
C PHE A 142 -4.26 1.26 2.06
N GLN A 143 -5.25 0.42 1.70
CA GLN A 143 -6.07 -0.30 2.66
C GLN A 143 -5.22 -1.13 3.62
N TYR A 144 -4.20 -1.84 3.12
CA TYR A 144 -3.31 -2.62 3.96
C TYR A 144 -2.48 -1.75 4.90
N PHE A 145 -1.94 -0.63 4.41
CA PHE A 145 -1.24 0.34 5.25
C PHE A 145 -2.14 0.84 6.38
N VAL A 146 -3.38 1.24 6.08
CA VAL A 146 -4.30 1.75 7.11
C VAL A 146 -4.65 0.65 8.11
N MET A 147 -4.96 -0.56 7.64
CA MET A 147 -5.28 -1.72 8.49
C MET A 147 -4.16 -2.07 9.46
N ASP A 148 -2.91 -2.05 8.99
CA ASP A 148 -1.76 -2.44 9.80
C ASP A 148 -1.38 -1.38 10.85
N ASN A 149 -1.84 -0.14 10.66
CA ASN A 149 -1.48 1.01 11.48
C ASN A 149 -2.70 1.65 12.17
N LEU A 150 -3.83 0.97 12.32
CA LEU A 150 -5.08 1.54 12.85
C LEU A 150 -4.92 2.27 14.20
N ARG A 151 -4.11 1.72 15.11
CA ARG A 151 -3.84 2.33 16.43
C ARG A 151 -3.01 3.60 16.30
N ASP A 152 -1.94 3.53 15.52
CA ASP A 152 -1.05 4.68 15.26
C ASP A 152 -1.82 5.81 14.56
N LEU A 153 -2.73 5.44 13.65
CA LEU A 153 -3.62 6.37 12.95
C LEU A 153 -4.80 6.86 13.80
N GLY A 154 -4.97 6.39 15.03
CA GLY A 154 -6.10 6.76 15.90
C GLY A 154 -7.47 6.35 15.36
N LEU A 155 -7.53 5.28 14.56
CA LEU A 155 -8.74 4.71 13.98
C LEU A 155 -9.26 3.50 14.78
N LYS A 156 -8.50 3.07 15.80
CA LYS A 156 -8.85 2.01 16.73
C LYS A 156 -8.31 2.34 18.12
N TRP A 157 -9.15 2.14 19.13
CA TRP A 157 -8.85 2.32 20.55
C TRP A 157 -8.21 1.07 21.16
#